data_AF-A0A357G005-F1
#
_entry.id   AF-A0A357G005-F1
#
_cell.length_a   1.000
_cell.length_b   1.000
_cell.length_c   1.000
_cell.angle_alpha   90.00
_cell.angle_beta   90.00
_cell.angle_gamma   90.00
#
_symmetry.space_group_name_H-M   'P 1'
#
loop_
_entity.id
_entity.type
_entity.pdbx_description
1 polymer ?
#
loop_
_entity_poly.entity_id
_entity_poly.type
_entity_poly.pdbx_seq_one_letter_code
_entity_poly.pdbx_strand_id
1 'polypeptide(L)' 'AGAGTHLVYMPEAKEIYPDGPVSTIKAGKAAQGLEGDFRPTHFDGVATVVHRLFEQVRPDIAVFGEK' A
#
# COMPACT_ATOMS: atom_id res chain seq x y z
N ALA A 1 21.91 -6.73 -19.31
CA ALA A 1 21.28 -5.40 -19.23
C ALA A 1 20.23 -5.44 -18.11
N GLY A 2 20.15 -4.42 -17.25
CA GLY A 2 19.15 -4.36 -16.16
C GLY A 2 17.76 -3.90 -16.65
N ALA A 3 16.80 -3.79 -15.74
CA ALA A 3 15.41 -3.44 -16.05
C ALA A 3 15.15 -1.94 -16.33
N GLY A 4 16.16 -1.07 -16.26
CA GLY A 4 15.99 0.38 -16.51
C GLY A 4 15.35 1.17 -15.36
N THR A 5 15.31 0.63 -14.15
CA THR A 5 14.79 1.32 -12.95
C THR A 5 15.72 2.45 -12.51
N HIS A 6 15.20 3.67 -12.43
CA HIS A 6 15.98 4.85 -12.03
C HIS A 6 16.19 4.96 -10.51
N LEU A 7 15.20 4.54 -9.72
CA LEU A 7 15.21 4.65 -8.25
C LEU A 7 14.53 3.43 -7.62
N VAL A 8 15.05 3.02 -6.47
CA VAL A 8 14.43 2.03 -5.59
C VAL A 8 14.16 2.71 -4.26
N TYR A 9 12.90 2.78 -3.85
CA TYR A 9 12.51 3.26 -2.53
C TYR A 9 12.35 2.05 -1.60
N MET A 10 13.23 1.93 -0.61
CA MET A 10 13.29 0.80 0.32
C MET A 10 13.24 1.27 1.78
N PRO A 11 12.10 1.83 2.22
CA PRO A 11 11.96 2.34 3.57
C PRO A 11 11.77 1.22 4.59
N GLU A 12 12.25 1.44 5.80
CA GLU A 12 11.84 0.71 6.99
C GLU A 12 10.41 1.13 7.44
N ALA A 13 9.76 0.28 8.23
CA ALA A 13 8.44 0.59 8.77
C ALA A 13 8.40 1.91 9.57
N LYS A 14 9.48 2.25 10.29
CA LYS A 14 9.59 3.51 11.04
C LYS A 14 9.69 4.75 10.14
N GLU A 15 10.08 4.58 8.88
CA GLU A 15 10.16 5.68 7.90
C GLU A 15 8.80 5.90 7.22
N ILE A 16 7.97 4.86 7.12
CA ILE A 16 6.57 4.98 6.68
C ILE A 16 5.65 5.42 7.82
N TYR A 17 5.90 4.95 9.05
CA TYR A 17 5.07 5.16 10.24
C TYR A 17 5.91 5.70 11.42
N PRO A 18 6.43 6.94 11.33
CA PRO A 18 7.34 7.50 12.34
C PRO A 18 6.68 7.66 13.71
N ASP A 19 5.38 7.99 13.74
CA ASP A 19 4.62 8.22 14.98
C ASP A 19 3.83 6.99 15.44
N GLY A 20 4.12 5.81 14.87
CA GLY A 20 3.41 4.57 15.17
C GLY A 20 2.09 4.41 14.40
N PRO A 21 1.12 3.64 14.93
CA PRO A 21 -0.12 3.32 14.23
C PRO A 21 -0.91 4.58 13.84
N VAL A 22 -1.13 4.76 12.54
CA VAL A 22 -1.86 5.91 11.97
C VAL A 22 -3.34 5.59 11.74
N SER A 23 -4.13 6.64 11.47
CA SER A 23 -5.48 6.49 10.94
C SER A 23 -5.49 5.54 9.74
N THR A 24 -6.34 4.52 9.85
CA THR A 24 -6.47 3.47 8.84
C THR A 24 -7.49 3.87 7.78
N ILE A 25 -7.18 3.65 6.51
CA ILE A 25 -8.14 3.77 5.42
C ILE A 25 -9.01 2.52 5.38
N LYS A 26 -10.33 2.71 5.40
CA LYS A 26 -11.29 1.61 5.26
C LYS A 26 -11.52 1.30 3.79
N ALA A 27 -11.14 0.09 3.37
CA ALA A 27 -11.38 -0.40 2.02
C ALA A 27 -12.88 -0.67 1.77
N GLY A 28 -13.65 -0.88 2.84
CA GLY A 28 -15.10 -0.97 2.79
C GLY A 28 -15.60 -2.13 1.94
N LYS A 29 -16.63 -1.91 1.12
CA LYS A 29 -17.28 -2.97 0.33
C LYS A 29 -16.33 -3.63 -0.69
N ALA A 30 -15.30 -2.92 -1.16
CA ALA A 30 -14.33 -3.47 -2.10
C ALA A 30 -13.47 -4.60 -1.49
N ALA A 31 -13.42 -4.69 -0.16
CA ALA A 31 -12.70 -5.72 0.57
C ALA A 31 -13.58 -6.89 1.03
N GLN A 32 -14.86 -6.93 0.65
CA GLN A 32 -15.78 -8.01 1.06
C GLN A 32 -15.65 -9.22 0.13
N GLY A 33 -15.75 -10.43 0.69
CA GLY A 33 -15.61 -11.67 -0.06
C GLY A 33 -14.15 -12.05 -0.31
N LEU A 34 -13.96 -13.24 -0.92
CA LEU A 34 -12.64 -13.77 -1.31
C LEU A 34 -11.66 -13.74 -0.11
N GLU A 35 -10.47 -13.19 -0.30
CA GLU A 35 -9.44 -13.02 0.73
C GLU A 35 -9.89 -12.19 1.92
N GLY A 36 -10.86 -11.27 1.73
CA GLY A 36 -11.39 -10.44 2.80
C GLY A 36 -12.09 -11.24 3.89
N ASP A 37 -12.72 -12.35 3.54
CA ASP A 37 -13.42 -13.22 4.49
C ASP A 37 -12.43 -13.98 5.38
N PHE A 38 -11.27 -14.35 4.84
CA PHE A 38 -10.22 -15.06 5.57
C PHE A 38 -9.24 -14.10 6.27
N ARG A 39 -9.15 -12.85 5.80
CA ARG A 39 -8.18 -11.85 6.27
C ARG A 39 -8.87 -10.50 6.49
N PRO A 40 -9.68 -10.35 7.56
CA PRO A 40 -10.65 -9.25 7.72
C PRO A 40 -10.07 -7.83 7.73
N THR A 41 -8.77 -7.67 8.03
CA THR A 41 -8.09 -6.37 8.10
C THR A 41 -7.07 -6.16 6.98
N HIS A 42 -6.91 -7.13 6.08
CA HIS A 42 -5.80 -7.12 5.12
C HIS A 42 -5.88 -5.94 4.15
N PHE A 43 -7.03 -5.73 3.52
CA PHE A 43 -7.20 -4.67 2.52
C PHE A 43 -7.25 -3.26 3.13
N ASP A 44 -7.68 -3.12 4.39
CA ASP A 44 -7.55 -1.85 5.12
C ASP A 44 -6.06 -1.48 5.29
N GLY A 45 -5.21 -2.45 5.63
CA GLY A 45 -3.76 -2.27 5.69
C GLY A 45 -3.15 -1.94 4.33
N VAL A 46 -3.55 -2.66 3.27
CA VAL A 46 -3.09 -2.41 1.89
C VAL A 46 -3.46 -0.99 1.45
N ALA A 47 -4.72 -0.58 1.61
CA ALA A 47 -5.18 0.75 1.24
C ALA A 47 -4.41 1.85 2.01
N THR A 48 -4.15 1.63 3.30
CA THR A 48 -3.40 2.56 4.15
C THR A 48 -1.95 2.73 3.67
N VAL A 49 -1.22 1.63 3.43
CA VAL A 49 0.19 1.73 3.02
C VAL A 49 0.33 2.26 1.59
N VAL A 50 -0.55 1.87 0.67
CA VAL A 50 -0.55 2.39 -0.72
C VAL A 50 -0.82 3.89 -0.73
N HIS A 51 -1.75 4.37 0.08
CA HIS A 51 -1.98 5.81 0.22
C HIS A 51 -0.73 6.57 0.68
N ARG A 52 -0.03 6.06 1.71
CA ARG A 52 1.24 6.65 2.17
C ARG A 52 2.30 6.67 1.08
N LEU A 53 2.43 5.58 0.32
CA LEU A 53 3.36 5.52 -0.81
C LEU A 53 3.01 6.55 -1.89
N PHE A 54 1.72 6.78 -2.16
CA PHE A 54 1.30 7.81 -3.11
C PHE A 54 1.54 9.23 -2.59
N GLU A 55 1.35 9.49 -1.30
CA GLU A 55 1.69 10.79 -0.69
C GLU A 55 3.20 11.08 -0.78
N GLN A 56 4.04 10.07 -0.57
CA GLN A 56 5.50 10.19 -0.59
C GLN A 56 6.08 10.26 -2.00
N VAL A 57 5.64 9.37 -2.89
CA VAL A 57 6.20 9.25 -4.26
C VAL A 57 5.51 10.19 -5.25
N ARG A 58 4.22 10.47 -5.07
CA ARG A 58 3.36 11.25 -5.98
C ARG A 58 3.46 10.80 -7.45
N PRO A 59 3.13 9.52 -7.75
CA PRO A 59 3.20 9.02 -9.12
C PRO A 59 2.06 9.54 -9.98
N ASP A 60 2.32 9.82 -11.26
CA ASP A 60 1.26 10.05 -12.25
C ASP A 60 0.54 8.74 -12.62
N ILE A 61 1.27 7.62 -12.62
CA ILE A 61 0.77 6.28 -12.93
C ILE A 61 1.33 5.29 -11.91
N ALA A 62 0.44 4.48 -11.32
CA ALA A 62 0.81 3.33 -10.49
C ALA A 62 0.32 2.03 -11.15
N VAL A 63 1.17 1.01 -11.16
CA VAL A 63 0.90 -0.28 -11.83
C VAL A 63 0.76 -1.37 -10.78
N PHE A 64 -0.34 -2.12 -10.83
CA PHE A 64 -0.63 -3.27 -9.98
C PHE A 64 -0.88 -4.49 -10.85
N GLY A 65 -0.51 -5.68 -10.37
CA GLY A 65 -0.83 -6.93 -11.05
C GLY A 65 -2.29 -7.33 -10.85
N GLU A 66 -2.89 -7.98 -11.83
CA GLU A 66 -4.25 -8.55 -11.75
C GLU A 66 -4.32 -9.82 -10.87
N LYS A 67 -3.17 -10.44 -10.60
CA LYS A 67 -3.04 -11.73 -9.92
C LYS A 67 -3.35 -11.66 -8.43
#